data_AF-A0AAV1UR12-F1
#
_entry.id   AF-A0AAV1UR12-F1
#
_cell.length_a   1.000
_cell.length_b   1.000
_cell.length_c   1.000
_cell.angle_alpha   90.00
_cell.angle_beta   90.00
_cell.angle_gamma   90.00
#
_symmetry.space_group_name_H-M   'P 1'
#
loop_
_entity.id
_entity.type
_entity.pdbx_description
1 polymer ?
#
loop_
_entity_poly.entity_id
_entity_poly.type
_entity_poly.pdbx_seq_one_letter_code
_entity_poly.pdbx_strand_id
1 'polypeptide(L)'
;MVSRDFHWPRQYEFVRKYVRDCEVCQHVMPSPSSRVPLQPLPIPAEFWKSVSMDFVFGFPKDFHKNTGILVFGDRFSKMVRLVAVPGSITAQVCARDFIDTIFRHHGLPRELVSDRDSRLTAEF
;
A
#
# COMPACT_ATOMS: atom_id res chain seq x y z
N MET A 1 5.27 -36.08 10.18
CA MET A 1 4.89 -37.40 10.75
C MET A 1 6.10 -38.04 11.42
N VAL A 2 6.61 -37.45 12.51
CA VAL A 2 7.75 -38.02 13.27
C VAL A 2 7.25 -38.88 14.42
N SER A 3 6.17 -38.43 15.10
CA SER A 3 5.51 -39.14 16.20
C SER A 3 4.71 -40.37 15.78
N ARG A 4 4.52 -40.58 14.47
CA ARG A 4 3.80 -41.75 13.95
C ARG A 4 4.71 -42.98 13.90
N ASP A 5 5.96 -42.77 13.54
CA ASP A 5 6.89 -43.86 13.23
C ASP A 5 8.00 -43.97 14.30
N PHE A 6 8.18 -42.96 15.18
CA PHE A 6 9.24 -42.91 16.18
C PHE A 6 8.78 -42.23 17.49
N HIS A 7 9.31 -42.71 18.63
CA HIS A 7 9.06 -42.15 19.96
C HIS A 7 10.35 -42.01 20.78
N TRP A 8 10.59 -40.82 21.33
CA TRP A 8 11.64 -40.58 22.33
C TRP A 8 11.28 -39.40 23.26
N PRO A 9 11.91 -39.30 24.45
CA PRO A 9 11.66 -38.21 25.38
C PRO A 9 11.95 -36.84 24.74
N ARG A 10 11.06 -35.85 24.95
CA ARG A 10 11.20 -34.46 24.47
C ARG A 10 11.31 -34.28 22.95
N GLN A 11 10.76 -35.22 22.18
CA GLN A 11 10.72 -35.18 20.71
C GLN A 11 10.20 -33.86 20.12
N TYR A 12 9.21 -33.22 20.75
CA TYR A 12 8.72 -31.91 20.32
C TYR A 12 9.77 -30.80 20.43
N GLU A 13 10.54 -30.76 21.53
CA GLU A 13 11.58 -29.75 21.74
C GLU A 13 12.70 -29.88 20.71
N PHE A 14 13.08 -31.12 20.37
CA PHE A 14 14.08 -31.40 19.34
C PHE A 14 13.63 -30.89 17.97
N VAL A 15 12.40 -31.22 17.56
CA VAL A 15 11.85 -30.76 16.28
C VAL A 15 11.73 -29.23 16.26
N ARG A 16 11.28 -28.61 17.36
CA ARG A 16 11.21 -27.16 17.49
C ARG A 16 12.57 -26.49 17.37
N LYS A 17 13.62 -27.08 17.96
CA LYS A 17 15.00 -26.59 17.84
C LYS A 17 15.50 -26.71 16.39
N TYR A 18 15.31 -27.87 15.77
CA TYR A 18 15.68 -28.09 14.37
C TYR A 18 15.02 -27.07 13.43
N VAL A 19 13.71 -26.85 13.57
CA VAL A 19 12.98 -25.88 12.73
C VAL A 19 13.46 -24.43 12.99
N ARG A 20 13.85 -24.11 14.23
CA ARG A 20 14.41 -22.79 14.58
C ARG A 20 15.78 -22.56 13.94
N ASP A 21 16.63 -23.59 13.93
CA ASP A 21 18.00 -23.50 13.43
C ASP A 21 18.09 -23.71 11.90
N CYS A 22 17.01 -24.20 11.28
CA CYS A 22 16.95 -24.44 9.83
C CYS A 22 16.74 -23.13 9.05
N GLU A 23 17.77 -22.71 8.33
CA GLU A 23 17.79 -21.50 7.49
C GLU A 23 16.62 -21.45 6.50
N VAL A 24 16.36 -22.53 5.75
CA VAL A 24 15.26 -22.59 4.78
C VAL A 24 13.91 -22.37 5.46
N CYS A 25 13.71 -22.96 6.65
CA CYS A 25 12.48 -22.76 7.41
C CYS A 25 12.34 -21.31 7.89
N GLN A 26 13.44 -20.67 8.35
CA GLN A 26 13.41 -19.29 8.84
C GLN A 26 13.24 -18.26 7.70
N HIS A 27 13.78 -18.52 6.50
CA HIS A 27 13.61 -17.63 5.35
C HIS A 27 12.19 -17.67 4.77
N VAL A 28 11.55 -18.85 4.76
CA VAL A 28 10.21 -19.02 4.21
C VAL A 28 9.13 -18.59 5.21
N MET A 29 9.35 -18.78 6.51
CA MET A 29 8.37 -18.49 7.55
C MET A 29 8.74 -17.21 8.30
N PRO A 30 8.08 -16.07 8.02
CA PRO A 30 8.32 -14.86 8.79
C PRO A 30 7.96 -15.07 10.26
N SER A 31 8.77 -14.53 11.16
CA SER A 31 8.54 -14.68 12.61
C SER A 31 7.21 -14.01 13.01
N PRO A 32 6.36 -14.68 13.80
CA PRO A 32 5.11 -14.06 14.28
C PRO A 32 5.35 -12.79 15.12
N SER A 33 6.53 -12.70 15.75
CA SER A 33 6.96 -11.58 16.60
C SER A 33 7.51 -10.38 15.82
N SER A 34 7.63 -10.46 14.48
CA SER A 34 8.10 -9.33 13.66
C SER A 34 7.05 -8.24 13.43
N ARG A 35 5.80 -8.44 13.89
CA ARG A 35 4.73 -7.47 13.70
C ARG A 35 4.82 -6.35 14.75
N VAL A 36 5.50 -5.27 14.38
CA VAL A 36 5.46 -4.00 15.11
C VAL A 36 4.01 -3.49 15.14
N PRO A 37 3.52 -2.90 16.25
CA PRO A 37 2.21 -2.26 16.28
C PRO A 37 2.07 -1.24 15.14
N LEU A 38 0.92 -1.24 14.47
CA LEU A 38 0.63 -0.24 13.44
C LEU A 38 0.61 1.15 14.08
N GLN A 39 1.33 2.09 13.48
CA GLN A 39 1.30 3.51 13.86
C GLN A 39 0.44 4.26 12.84
N PRO A 40 -0.85 4.49 13.13
CA PRO A 40 -1.72 5.20 12.20
C PRO A 40 -1.30 6.67 12.10
N LEU A 41 -1.52 7.25 10.92
CA LEU A 41 -1.34 8.68 10.71
C LEU A 41 -2.35 9.48 11.55
N PRO A 42 -1.99 10.70 12.01
CA PRO A 42 -2.91 11.57 12.73
C PRO A 42 -4.19 11.83 11.94
N ILE A 43 -5.34 11.82 12.62
CA ILE A 43 -6.63 12.13 12.00
C ILE A 43 -6.67 13.64 11.71
N PRO A 44 -6.92 14.07 10.45
CA PRO A 44 -7.01 15.49 10.13
C PRO A 44 -8.24 16.12 10.79
N ALA A 45 -8.21 17.43 11.05
CA ALA A 45 -9.32 18.15 11.70
C ALA A 45 -10.24 18.89 10.71
N GLU A 46 -9.84 19.00 9.44
CA GLU A 46 -10.50 19.83 8.44
C GLU A 46 -10.66 19.06 7.13
N PHE A 47 -11.80 19.25 6.46
CA PHE A 47 -12.08 18.71 5.13
C PHE A 47 -11.01 19.15 4.13
N TRP A 48 -10.52 18.20 3.33
CA TRP A 48 -9.60 18.45 2.21
C TRP A 48 -8.27 19.12 2.59
N LYS A 49 -7.93 19.22 3.89
CA LYS A 49 -6.59 19.67 4.32
C LYS A 49 -5.57 18.55 4.33
N SER A 50 -6.01 17.30 4.25
CA SER A 50 -5.17 16.13 4.20
C SER A 50 -5.71 15.17 3.15
N VAL A 51 -4.96 14.99 2.08
CA VAL A 51 -5.39 14.17 0.93
C VAL A 51 -4.48 12.96 0.81
N SER A 52 -5.07 11.78 0.69
CA SER A 52 -4.37 10.58 0.26
C SER A 52 -4.46 10.43 -1.25
N MET A 53 -3.37 10.04 -1.90
CA MET A 53 -3.28 9.78 -3.34
C MET A 53 -2.81 8.36 -3.58
N ASP A 54 -3.43 7.66 -4.53
CA ASP A 54 -3.07 6.29 -4.89
C ASP A 54 -3.40 6.01 -6.37
N PHE A 55 -2.74 5.00 -6.95
CA PHE A 55 -3.08 4.50 -8.28
C PHE A 55 -3.56 3.06 -8.24
N VAL A 56 -4.65 2.81 -8.95
CA VAL A 56 -5.15 1.45 -9.18
C VAL A 56 -5.05 1.15 -10.67
N PHE A 57 -4.26 0.14 -11.03
CA PHE A 57 -4.06 -0.31 -12.42
C PHE A 57 -4.54 -1.75 -12.62
N GLY A 58 -4.52 -2.19 -13.88
CA GLY A 58 -4.91 -3.56 -14.25
C GLY A 58 -6.36 -3.67 -14.74
N PHE A 59 -7.01 -2.53 -14.97
CA PHE A 59 -8.34 -2.51 -15.59
C PHE A 59 -8.25 -2.77 -17.10
N PRO A 60 -9.30 -3.36 -17.71
CA PRO A 60 -9.46 -3.36 -19.15
C PRO A 60 -9.41 -1.93 -19.71
N LYS A 61 -8.95 -1.80 -20.95
CA LYS A 61 -8.94 -0.50 -21.64
C LYS A 61 -10.37 0.03 -21.78
N ASP A 62 -10.61 1.25 -21.32
CA ASP A 62 -11.85 1.96 -21.61
C ASP A 62 -11.86 2.52 -23.06
N PHE A 63 -12.93 3.23 -23.42
CA PHE A 63 -13.05 3.89 -24.74
C PHE A 63 -11.92 4.89 -25.03
N HIS A 64 -11.38 5.52 -23.98
CA HIS A 64 -10.28 6.50 -24.06
C HIS A 64 -8.90 5.86 -23.88
N LYS A 65 -8.82 4.52 -23.85
CA LYS A 65 -7.60 3.73 -23.64
C LYS A 65 -6.96 3.89 -22.25
N ASN A 66 -7.72 4.34 -21.26
CA ASN A 66 -7.32 4.33 -19.86
C ASN A 66 -7.31 2.90 -19.33
N THR A 67 -6.31 2.58 -18.50
CA THR A 67 -6.14 1.26 -17.88
C THR A 67 -5.95 1.34 -16.37
N GLY A 68 -6.09 2.55 -15.82
CA GLY A 68 -5.89 2.84 -14.41
C GLY A 68 -6.83 3.93 -13.91
N ILE A 69 -6.87 4.07 -12.60
CA ILE A 69 -7.62 5.08 -11.88
C ILE A 69 -6.66 5.75 -10.91
N LEU A 70 -6.57 7.08 -11.00
CA LEU A 70 -5.94 7.92 -10.01
C LEU A 70 -6.98 8.28 -8.95
N VAL A 71 -6.67 7.97 -7.69
CA VAL A 71 -7.57 8.07 -6.55
C VAL A 71 -7.08 9.20 -5.65
N PHE A 72 -7.96 10.16 -5.35
CA PHE A 72 -7.74 11.18 -4.33
C PHE A 72 -8.78 11.01 -3.23
N GLY A 73 -8.35 10.74 -2.01
CA GLY A 73 -9.22 10.60 -0.84
C GLY A 73 -8.99 11.71 0.17
N ASP A 74 -10.04 12.37 0.64
CA ASP A 74 -9.95 13.21 1.83
C ASP A 74 -9.81 12.33 3.08
N ARG A 75 -8.71 12.49 3.80
CA ARG A 75 -8.42 11.65 4.97
C ARG A 75 -9.36 11.94 6.15
N PHE A 76 -9.99 13.11 6.19
CA PHE A 76 -11.02 13.47 7.18
C PHE A 76 -12.38 12.84 6.84
N SER A 77 -13.01 13.28 5.75
CA SER A 77 -14.39 12.89 5.41
C SER A 77 -14.53 11.54 4.73
N LYS A 78 -13.41 10.96 4.26
CA LYS A 78 -13.39 9.76 3.39
C LYS A 78 -14.04 9.98 2.03
N MET A 79 -14.30 11.22 1.64
CA MET A 79 -14.76 11.53 0.28
C MET A 79 -13.66 11.21 -0.73
N VAL A 80 -14.04 10.60 -1.85
CA VAL A 80 -13.10 10.17 -2.89
C VAL A 80 -13.42 10.87 -4.21
N ARG A 81 -12.37 11.29 -4.92
CA ARG A 81 -12.39 11.70 -6.32
C ARG A 81 -11.57 10.71 -7.14
N LEU A 82 -12.13 10.28 -8.26
CA LEU A 82 -11.53 9.30 -9.15
C LEU A 82 -11.31 9.94 -10.51
N VAL A 83 -10.13 9.73 -11.08
CA VAL A 83 -9.77 10.17 -12.43
C VAL A 83 -9.32 8.95 -13.22
N ALA A 84 -9.92 8.70 -14.37
CA ALA A 84 -9.47 7.62 -15.26
C ALA A 84 -8.19 8.04 -15.98
N VAL A 85 -7.16 7.19 -15.94
CA VAL A 85 -5.81 7.52 -16.43
C VAL A 85 -5.21 6.40 -17.27
N PRO A 86 -4.34 6.72 -18.25
CA PRO A 86 -3.57 5.71 -18.97
C PRO A 86 -2.54 5.05 -18.04
N GLY A 87 -2.20 3.79 -18.29
CA GLY A 87 -1.16 3.07 -17.54
C GLY A 87 0.24 3.70 -17.61
N SER A 88 0.46 4.54 -18.61
CA SER A 88 1.69 5.31 -18.86
C SER A 88 1.61 6.76 -18.36
N ILE A 89 0.75 7.05 -17.38
CA ILE A 89 0.62 8.40 -16.83
C ILE A 89 1.95 8.88 -16.23
N THR A 90 2.27 10.16 -16.46
CA THR A 90 3.47 10.82 -15.94
C THR A 90 3.15 11.66 -14.70
N ALA A 91 4.17 11.98 -13.91
CA ALA A 91 4.04 12.88 -12.75
C ALA A 91 3.44 14.23 -13.12
N GLN A 92 3.81 14.81 -14.28
CA GLN A 92 3.28 16.10 -14.73
C GLN A 92 1.78 16.04 -15.02
N VAL A 93 1.31 14.94 -15.62
CA VAL A 93 -0.13 14.75 -15.88
C VAL A 93 -0.87 14.56 -14.57
N CYS A 94 -0.32 13.76 -13.64
CA CYS A 94 -0.91 13.59 -12.30
C CYS A 94 -1.03 14.91 -11.54
N ALA A 95 -0.03 15.78 -11.63
CA ALA A 95 -0.07 17.10 -10.99
C ALA A 95 -1.17 17.99 -11.58
N ARG A 96 -1.41 17.92 -12.89
CA ARG A 96 -2.54 18.61 -13.53
C ARG A 96 -3.88 18.04 -13.07
N ASP A 97 -4.02 16.72 -13.06
CA ASP A 97 -5.25 16.06 -12.58
C ASP A 97 -5.55 16.40 -11.12
N PHE A 98 -4.52 16.52 -10.28
CA PHE A 98 -4.66 17.00 -8.91
C PHE A 98 -5.17 18.44 -8.84
N ILE A 99 -4.62 19.35 -9.66
CA ILE A 99 -5.06 20.73 -9.70
C ILE A 99 -6.52 20.82 -10.15
N ASP A 100 -6.87 20.13 -11.23
CA ASP A 100 -8.19 20.20 -11.84
C ASP A 100 -9.27 19.53 -10.98
N THR A 101 -8.92 18.48 -10.25
CA THR A 101 -9.87 17.67 -9.49
C THR A 101 -9.98 18.10 -8.02
N ILE A 102 -8.86 18.45 -7.39
CA ILE A 102 -8.80 18.74 -5.95
C ILE A 102 -8.63 20.23 -5.71
N PHE A 103 -7.53 20.81 -6.21
CA PHE A 103 -7.18 22.20 -5.91
C PHE A 103 -8.29 23.17 -6.36
N ARG A 104 -8.84 22.96 -7.56
CA ARG A 104 -9.91 23.78 -8.12
C ARG A 104 -11.15 23.86 -7.23
N HIS A 105 -11.51 22.77 -6.55
CA HIS A 105 -12.74 22.66 -5.78
C HIS A 105 -12.57 22.89 -4.29
N HIS A 106 -11.39 22.58 -3.74
CA HIS A 106 -11.15 22.51 -2.31
C HIS A 106 -9.93 23.33 -1.85
N GLY A 107 -9.18 23.91 -2.79
CA GLY A 107 -7.95 24.64 -2.54
C GLY A 107 -6.76 23.72 -2.26
N LEU A 108 -5.63 24.31 -1.87
CA LEU A 108 -4.41 23.57 -1.55
C LEU A 108 -4.57 22.83 -0.20
N PRO A 109 -4.33 21.51 -0.15
CA PRO A 109 -4.24 20.79 1.12
C PRO A 109 -2.95 21.17 1.87
N ARG A 110 -2.93 20.93 3.18
CA ARG A 110 -1.72 21.08 4.01
C ARG A 110 -0.78 19.89 3.86
N GLU A 111 -1.34 18.71 3.60
CA GLU A 111 -0.56 17.49 3.39
C GLU A 111 -1.15 16.63 2.27
N LEU A 112 -0.26 16.02 1.48
CA LEU A 112 -0.55 15.03 0.47
C LEU A 112 0.21 13.74 0.83
N VAL A 113 -0.51 12.65 1.05
CA VAL A 113 0.04 11.35 1.41
C VAL A 113 -0.09 10.42 0.22
N SER A 114 1.02 10.02 -0.37
CA SER A 114 1.05 8.99 -1.42
C SER A 114 1.90 7.81 -0.97
N ASP A 115 1.78 6.69 -1.69
CA ASP A 115 2.79 5.65 -1.63
C ASP A 115 4.07 6.08 -2.37
N ARG A 116 5.03 5.16 -2.46
CA ARG A 116 6.30 5.37 -3.19
C ARG A 116 6.22 4.78 -4.61
N ASP A 117 5.08 4.95 -5.29
CA ASP A 117 4.98 4.57 -6.70
C ASP A 117 6.04 5.34 -7.51
N SER A 118 6.80 4.61 -8.33
CA SER A 118 7.87 5.18 -9.14
C SER A 118 7.38 6.27 -10.10
N ARG A 119 6.09 6.28 -10.45
CA ARG A 119 5.47 7.34 -11.26
C ARG A 119 5.39 8.69 -10.55
N LEU A 120 5.48 8.70 -9.21
CA LEU A 120 5.50 9.90 -8.37
C LEU A 120 6.90 10.26 -7.88
N THR A 121 7.75 9.25 -7.67
CA THR A 121 9.09 9.43 -7.10
C THR A 121 10.21 9.39 -8.14
N ALA A 122 9.91 9.20 -9.43
CA ALA A 122 10.90 9.32 -10.51
C ALA A 122 11.41 10.77 -10.58
N GLU A 123 12.72 10.93 -10.83
CA GLU A 123 13.37 12.24 -10.93
C GLU A 123 12.66 13.13 -11.98
N PHE A 124 12.44 14.39 -11.60
CA PHE A 124 12.03 15.46 -12.50
C PHE A 124 13.15 15.84 -13.47
#